data_AF-A0A847LUN3-F1
#
_entry.id   AF-A0A847LUN3-F1
#
_cell.length_a   1.000
_cell.length_b   1.000
_cell.length_c   1.000
_cell.angle_alpha   90.00
_cell.angle_beta   90.00
_cell.angle_gamma   90.00
#
_symmetry.space_group_name_H-M   'P 1'
#
loop_
_entity.id
_entity.type
_entity.pdbx_description
1 polymer ?
#
loop_
_entity_poly.entity_id
_entity_poly.type
_entity_poly.pdbx_seq_one_letter_code
_entity_poly.pdbx_strand_id
1 'polypeptide(L)'
;MMDCVQVATLLNSWEQKESITTAELEALKAHLAECSSCSRQYGALIPLLDRDGGLSTQVKIPLESTKVPDTERLMAGLERAIAPDEQGFHSQIQSRRFKRFIPWAAVAALLVLLPLGYLLYANRNSDVVTVRFFLEAPGATTVMVSGNFNQWSSMDIPLKPEGDGKTWSATVRLKRSREYRYNFVIDNQIWIADPHAAVSIDDDFGGKVSLLDL
;
A
#
# COMPACT_ATOMS: atom_id res chain seq x y z
N MET A 1 2.93 17.88 -34.28
CA MET A 1 3.30 18.17 -32.89
C MET A 1 2.12 17.77 -32.04
N MET A 2 2.32 16.84 -31.10
CA MET A 2 1.25 16.27 -30.28
C MET A 2 0.79 17.29 -29.25
N ASP A 3 -0.51 17.40 -28.99
CA ASP A 3 -1.06 18.27 -27.94
C ASP A 3 -1.34 17.50 -26.63
N CYS A 4 -1.69 18.23 -25.56
CA CYS A 4 -1.92 17.64 -24.24
C CYS A 4 -3.14 16.69 -24.21
N VAL A 5 -4.15 16.93 -25.05
CA VAL A 5 -5.38 16.12 -25.11
C VAL A 5 -5.07 14.79 -25.80
N GLN A 6 -4.25 14.83 -26.85
CA GLN A 6 -3.76 13.67 -27.56
C GLN A 6 -2.89 12.78 -26.66
N VAL A 7 -2.05 13.36 -25.79
CA VAL A 7 -1.28 12.60 -24.79
C VAL A 7 -2.19 11.84 -23.83
N ALA A 8 -3.20 12.50 -23.26
CA ALA A 8 -4.12 11.84 -22.33
C ALA A 8 -4.93 10.72 -23.02
N THR A 9 -5.30 10.94 -24.29
CA THR A 9 -6.06 9.95 -25.08
C THR A 9 -5.22 8.71 -25.38
N LEU A 10 -3.95 8.90 -25.79
CA LEU A 10 -3.00 7.82 -26.06
C LEU A 10 -2.73 6.97 -24.80
N LEU A 11 -2.58 7.61 -23.64
CA LEU A 11 -2.31 6.90 -22.38
C LEU A 11 -3.53 6.12 -21.90
N ASN A 12 -4.74 6.66 -22.10
CA ASN A 12 -5.98 5.97 -21.75
C ASN A 12 -6.24 4.75 -22.65
N SER A 13 -5.89 4.82 -23.94
CA SER A 13 -5.99 3.66 -24.84
C SER A 13 -4.96 2.58 -24.49
N TRP A 14 -3.72 2.97 -24.13
CA TRP A 14 -2.70 2.04 -23.62
C TRP A 14 -3.16 1.34 -22.34
N GLU A 15 -3.76 2.06 -21.38
CA GLU A 15 -4.29 1.48 -20.14
C GLU A 15 -5.40 0.43 -20.41
N GLN A 16 -6.19 0.63 -21.46
CA GLN A 16 -7.27 -0.26 -21.88
C GLN A 16 -6.82 -1.46 -22.76
N LYS A 17 -5.51 -1.79 -22.74
CA LYS A 17 -4.87 -2.96 -23.37
C LYS A 17 -4.58 -2.86 -24.88
N GLU A 18 -4.46 -1.67 -25.46
CA GLU A 18 -3.86 -1.52 -26.78
C GLU A 18 -2.32 -1.41 -26.70
N SER A 19 -1.61 -2.05 -27.63
CA SER A 19 -0.15 -1.96 -27.74
C SER A 19 0.27 -0.59 -28.27
N ILE A 20 1.19 0.10 -27.59
CA ILE A 20 1.76 1.37 -28.07
C ILE A 20 2.81 1.12 -29.16
N THR A 21 2.78 1.91 -30.23
CA THR A 21 3.81 1.83 -31.29
C THR A 21 5.04 2.67 -30.94
N THR A 22 6.19 2.34 -31.55
CA THR A 22 7.44 3.09 -31.33
C THR A 22 7.34 4.55 -31.79
N ALA A 23 6.58 4.84 -32.84
CA ALA A 23 6.37 6.21 -33.34
C ALA A 23 5.53 7.06 -32.37
N GLU A 24 4.50 6.48 -31.75
CA GLU A 24 3.67 7.15 -30.75
C GLU A 24 4.46 7.43 -29.47
N LEU A 25 5.31 6.49 -29.06
CA LEU A 25 6.16 6.64 -27.89
C LEU A 25 7.21 7.76 -28.06
N GLU A 26 7.83 7.88 -29.23
CA GLU A 26 8.76 8.97 -29.52
C GLU A 26 8.05 10.33 -29.59
N ALA A 27 6.84 10.38 -30.17
CA ALA A 27 6.02 11.60 -30.19
C ALA A 27 5.60 12.04 -28.78
N LEU A 28 5.26 11.09 -27.90
CA LEU A 28 4.96 11.34 -26.49
C LEU A 28 6.18 11.88 -25.74
N LYS A 29 7.35 11.26 -25.88
CA LYS A 29 8.60 11.71 -25.24
C LYS A 29 8.97 13.13 -25.67
N ALA A 30 8.84 13.45 -26.95
CA ALA A 30 9.08 14.80 -27.46
C ALA A 30 8.15 15.84 -26.81
N HIS A 31 6.85 15.53 -26.69
CA HIS A 31 5.90 16.42 -26.03
C HIS A 31 6.21 16.60 -24.53
N LEU A 32 6.59 15.55 -23.82
CA LEU A 32 6.92 15.62 -22.39
C LEU A 32 8.21 16.43 -22.11
N ALA A 33 9.12 16.51 -23.08
CA ALA A 33 10.30 17.38 -22.98
C ALA A 33 9.93 18.87 -23.07
N GLU A 34 8.85 19.20 -23.80
CA GLU A 34 8.42 20.59 -24.05
C GLU A 34 7.31 21.05 -23.09
N CYS A 35 6.53 20.13 -22.50
CA CYS A 35 5.38 20.43 -21.67
C CYS A 35 5.55 20.00 -20.19
N SER A 36 5.82 20.97 -19.31
CA SER A 36 6.09 20.72 -17.88
C SER A 36 4.90 20.19 -17.06
N SER A 37 3.66 20.41 -17.50
CA SER A 37 2.45 19.86 -16.86
C SER A 37 2.32 18.37 -17.19
N CYS A 38 2.39 18.01 -18.47
CA CYS A 38 2.33 16.61 -18.92
C CYS A 38 3.51 15.80 -18.37
N SER A 39 4.72 16.39 -18.34
CA SER A 39 5.92 15.75 -17.78
C SER A 39 5.74 15.34 -16.32
N ARG A 40 5.21 16.24 -15.48
CA ARG A 40 4.94 15.93 -14.06
C ARG A 40 3.85 14.88 -13.87
N GLN A 41 2.85 14.88 -14.73
CA GLN A 41 1.70 13.98 -14.60
C GLN A 41 2.00 12.57 -15.11
N TYR A 42 2.72 12.43 -16.23
CA TYR A 42 2.86 11.17 -16.95
C TYR A 42 4.31 10.68 -17.10
N GLY A 43 5.32 11.47 -16.73
CA GLY A 43 6.73 11.12 -16.90
C GLY A 43 7.15 9.82 -16.21
N ALA A 44 6.49 9.45 -15.11
CA ALA A 44 6.74 8.20 -14.39
C ALA A 44 6.32 6.95 -15.19
N LEU A 45 5.49 7.07 -16.22
CA LEU A 45 5.00 5.96 -17.03
C LEU A 45 5.94 5.57 -18.17
N ILE A 46 6.92 6.43 -18.51
CA ILE A 46 7.82 6.22 -19.65
C ILE A 46 8.57 4.87 -19.60
N PRO A 47 9.13 4.43 -18.46
CA PRO A 47 9.80 3.13 -18.38
C PRO A 47 8.87 1.94 -18.65
N LEU A 48 7.57 2.06 -18.32
CA LEU A 48 6.57 1.01 -18.58
C LEU A 48 6.18 0.99 -20.06
N LEU A 49 6.00 2.18 -20.65
CA LEU A 49 5.72 2.33 -22.07
C LEU A 49 6.89 1.87 -22.96
N ASP A 50 8.14 2.10 -22.56
CA ASP A 50 9.34 1.60 -23.25
C ASP A 50 9.42 0.07 -23.24
N ARG A 51 8.98 -0.57 -22.15
CA ARG A 51 8.89 -2.04 -22.06
C ARG A 51 7.84 -2.59 -23.03
N ASP A 52 6.67 -1.96 -23.08
CA ASP A 52 5.51 -2.47 -23.83
C ASP A 52 5.55 -2.09 -25.32
N GLY A 53 6.22 -0.99 -25.68
CA GLY A 53 6.45 -0.54 -27.07
C GLY A 53 7.53 -1.32 -27.83
N GLY A 54 8.01 -2.44 -27.29
CA GLY A 54 8.99 -3.31 -27.95
C GLY A 54 10.45 -2.83 -27.92
N LEU A 55 10.77 -1.78 -27.14
CA LEU A 55 12.14 -1.25 -27.03
C LEU A 55 13.03 -1.97 -26.01
N SER A 56 12.54 -3.03 -25.35
CA SER A 56 13.39 -3.96 -24.60
C SER A 56 13.81 -5.16 -25.45
N THR A 57 14.56 -4.90 -26.52
CA THR A 57 15.42 -5.95 -27.08
C THR A 57 16.87 -5.58 -26.77
N GLN A 58 17.40 -6.24 -25.74
CA GLN A 58 18.80 -6.30 -25.32
C GLN A 58 19.31 -5.22 -24.35
N VAL A 59 18.94 -5.36 -23.07
CA VAL A 59 19.97 -5.19 -22.03
C VAL A 59 20.91 -6.39 -22.14
N LYS A 60 21.92 -6.32 -23.02
CA LYS A 60 23.12 -7.14 -22.84
C LYS A 60 23.75 -6.62 -21.56
N ILE A 61 23.60 -7.35 -20.45
CA ILE A 61 24.51 -7.19 -19.31
C ILE A 61 25.86 -7.68 -19.82
N PRO A 62 26.86 -6.82 -20.06
CA PRO A 62 28.20 -7.32 -20.31
C PRO A 62 28.66 -7.92 -18.99
N LEU A 63 28.90 -9.24 -18.96
CA LEU A 63 29.79 -9.84 -17.98
C LEU A 63 31.22 -9.41 -18.30
N GLU A 64 31.47 -8.09 -18.27
CA GLU A 64 32.80 -7.53 -18.30
C GLU A 64 33.21 -7.36 -16.84
N SER A 65 34.18 -8.16 -16.40
CA SER A 65 34.64 -8.20 -15.01
C SER A 65 35.20 -6.83 -14.63
N THR A 66 34.34 -5.97 -14.13
CA THR A 66 34.75 -4.67 -13.61
C THR A 66 35.37 -4.94 -12.25
N LYS A 67 36.69 -4.85 -12.24
CA LYS A 67 37.58 -4.84 -11.08
C LYS A 67 36.87 -4.21 -9.88
N VAL A 68 36.64 -5.01 -8.84
CA VAL A 68 36.03 -4.58 -7.56
C VAL A 68 36.72 -3.29 -7.11
N PRO A 69 36.00 -2.19 -6.90
CA PRO A 69 36.60 -0.98 -6.38
C PRO A 69 37.17 -1.25 -4.99
N ASP A 70 38.40 -0.83 -4.77
CA ASP A 70 39.13 -0.98 -3.52
C ASP A 70 38.26 -0.53 -2.33
N THR A 71 37.94 -1.46 -1.44
CA THR A 71 36.99 -1.23 -0.33
C THR A 71 37.42 -0.07 0.56
N GLU A 72 38.73 0.21 0.64
CA GLU A 72 39.27 1.36 1.35
C GLU A 72 38.81 2.71 0.78
N ARG A 73 38.67 2.82 -0.55
CA ARG A 73 38.23 4.08 -1.19
C ARG A 73 36.76 4.38 -0.95
N LEU A 74 35.93 3.35 -0.84
CA LEU A 74 34.49 3.50 -0.56
C LEU A 74 34.26 3.89 0.90
N MET A 75 34.96 3.25 1.85
CA MET A 75 34.82 3.58 3.27
C MET A 75 35.36 4.99 3.59
N ALA A 76 36.47 5.39 2.98
CA ALA A 76 37.00 6.76 3.10
C ALA A 76 36.08 7.84 2.51
N GLY A 77 35.24 7.48 1.53
CA GLY A 77 34.22 8.37 0.95
C GLY A 77 33.00 8.56 1.86
N LEU A 78 32.58 7.49 2.55
CA LEU A 78 31.46 7.56 3.50
C LEU A 78 31.80 8.38 4.74
N GLU A 79 33.00 8.23 5.30
CA GLU A 79 33.40 8.96 6.52
C GLU A 79 33.45 10.48 6.30
N ARG A 80 33.84 10.96 5.12
CA ARG A 80 33.82 12.39 4.78
C ARG A 80 32.42 12.94 4.55
N ALA A 81 31.47 12.11 4.14
CA ALA A 81 30.08 12.52 3.93
C ALA A 81 29.26 12.56 5.24
N ILE A 82 29.74 11.89 6.30
CA ILE A 82 29.04 11.77 7.59
C ILE A 82 29.60 12.75 8.64
N ALA A 83 30.80 13.30 8.44
CA ALA A 83 31.33 14.34 9.32
C ALA A 83 30.48 15.62 9.23
N PRO A 84 29.86 16.09 10.33
CA PRO A 84 29.15 17.35 10.32
C PRO A 84 30.17 18.49 10.10
N ASP A 85 29.89 19.33 9.11
CA ASP A 85 30.60 20.57 8.82
C ASP A 85 30.50 21.52 10.04
N GLU A 86 31.54 21.55 10.88
CA GLU A 86 31.72 22.57 11.92
C GLU A 86 32.14 23.91 11.30
N GLN A 87 31.39 24.39 10.30
CA GLN A 87 31.44 25.79 9.92
C GLN A 87 30.72 26.59 10.99
N GLY A 88 31.54 27.03 11.96
CA GLY A 88 31.17 27.88 13.06
C GLY A 88 30.36 29.08 12.61
N PHE A 89 29.06 29.04 12.90
CA PHE A 89 28.25 30.23 12.97
C PHE A 89 28.65 30.98 14.25
N HIS A 90 29.70 31.81 14.14
CA HIS A 90 29.94 32.87 15.12
C HIS A 90 28.79 33.89 14.99
N SER A 91 27.64 33.53 15.55
CA SER A 91 26.62 34.51 15.85
C SER A 91 27.19 35.42 16.92
N GLN A 92 27.48 36.65 16.50
CA GLN A 92 27.80 37.75 17.38
C GLN A 92 26.50 38.15 18.10
N ILE A 93 26.04 37.31 19.03
CA ILE A 93 24.89 37.62 19.88
C ILE A 93 25.39 38.62 20.91
N GLN A 94 25.22 39.89 20.56
CA GLN A 94 25.42 41.00 21.47
C GLN A 94 24.40 40.84 22.62
N SER A 95 24.88 40.39 23.77
CA SER A 95 24.09 40.20 24.98
C SER A 95 23.64 41.56 25.53
N ARG A 96 22.57 42.11 24.94
CA ARG A 96 21.74 43.07 25.66
C ARG A 96 21.08 42.32 26.80
N ARG A 97 21.63 42.53 28.00
CA ARG A 97 21.03 42.24 29.31
C ARG A 97 19.50 42.44 29.25
N PHE A 98 18.76 41.37 29.00
CA PHE A 98 17.34 41.33 29.30
C PHE A 98 17.18 40.42 30.50
N LYS A 99 17.05 41.05 31.66
CA LYS A 99 16.79 40.42 32.95
C LYS A 99 15.45 39.66 32.86
N ARG A 100 15.46 38.45 33.46
CA ARG A 100 14.41 37.70 34.19
C ARG A 100 12.93 38.05 33.90
N PHE A 101 12.09 37.00 33.92
CA PHE A 101 10.63 36.91 33.67
C PHE A 101 10.36 36.43 32.23
N ILE A 102 10.06 35.16 31.92
CA ILE A 102 9.03 34.25 32.46
C ILE A 102 9.46 32.79 32.18
N PRO A 103 9.81 31.94 33.17
CA PRO A 103 10.08 30.51 32.92
C PRO A 103 8.86 29.61 33.14
N TRP A 104 7.65 30.16 33.39
CA TRP A 104 6.49 29.36 33.82
C TRP A 104 5.56 28.99 32.66
N ALA A 105 5.51 29.80 31.60
CA ALA A 105 4.64 29.54 30.44
C ALA A 105 5.12 28.34 29.60
N ALA A 106 6.44 28.17 29.42
CA ALA A 106 7.01 27.04 28.68
C ALA A 106 6.80 25.71 29.41
N VAL A 107 6.90 25.70 30.75
CA VAL A 107 6.66 24.52 31.58
C VAL A 107 5.17 24.15 31.58
N ALA A 108 4.28 25.15 31.70
CA ALA A 108 2.84 24.92 31.60
C ALA A 108 2.42 24.36 30.23
N ALA A 109 2.99 24.87 29.13
CA ALA A 109 2.72 24.35 27.79
C ALA A 109 3.15 22.88 27.64
N LEU A 110 4.32 22.49 28.15
CA LEU A 110 4.76 21.09 28.15
C LEU A 110 3.88 20.19 29.02
N LEU A 111 3.45 20.67 30.19
CA LEU A 111 2.53 19.94 31.08
C LEU A 111 1.13 19.75 30.48
N VAL A 112 0.72 20.54 29.49
CA VAL A 112 -0.55 20.36 28.78
C VAL A 112 -0.34 19.56 27.51
N LEU A 113 0.66 19.90 26.69
CA LEU A 113 0.89 19.30 25.38
C LEU A 113 1.42 17.86 25.45
N LEU A 114 2.21 17.50 26.46
CA LEU A 114 2.68 16.12 26.63
C LEU A 114 1.54 15.15 26.99
N PRO A 115 0.72 15.38 28.02
CA PRO A 115 -0.42 14.50 28.31
C PRO A 115 -1.52 14.61 27.26
N LEU A 116 -1.76 15.78 26.65
CA LEU A 116 -2.73 15.91 25.54
C LEU A 116 -2.24 15.16 24.29
N GLY A 117 -0.96 15.30 23.93
CA GLY A 117 -0.34 14.54 22.85
C GLY A 117 -0.32 13.04 23.14
N TYR A 118 -0.03 12.65 24.39
CA TYR A 118 -0.10 11.26 24.82
C TYR A 118 -1.53 10.71 24.79
N LEU A 119 -2.53 11.48 25.21
CA LEU A 119 -3.95 11.12 25.10
C LEU A 119 -4.38 10.99 23.64
N LEU A 120 -3.99 11.91 22.76
CA LEU A 120 -4.28 11.82 21.33
C LEU A 120 -3.56 10.65 20.65
N TYR A 121 -2.34 10.31 21.11
CA TYR A 121 -1.57 9.17 20.61
C TYR A 121 -2.12 7.82 21.11
N ALA A 122 -2.42 7.73 22.41
CA ALA A 122 -2.92 6.51 23.04
C ALA A 122 -4.38 6.22 22.67
N ASN A 123 -5.18 7.24 22.32
CA ASN A 123 -6.56 7.07 21.89
C ASN A 123 -6.70 6.73 20.39
N ARG A 124 -5.68 6.12 19.78
CA ARG A 124 -5.89 5.31 18.56
C ARG A 124 -6.77 4.13 18.95
N ASN A 125 -8.08 4.34 18.80
CA ASN A 125 -9.13 3.34 18.87
C ASN A 125 -8.61 2.05 18.23
N SER A 126 -8.69 0.91 18.92
CA SER A 126 -8.07 -0.32 18.43
C SER A 126 -8.55 -0.62 17.02
N ASP A 127 -7.65 -0.57 16.04
CA ASP A 127 -7.94 -0.76 14.60
C ASP A 127 -8.49 -2.17 14.27
N VAL A 128 -8.78 -3.00 15.28
CA VAL A 128 -9.19 -4.39 15.14
C VAL A 128 -10.53 -4.60 15.84
N VAL A 129 -11.46 -5.24 15.15
CA VAL A 129 -12.73 -5.74 15.66
C VAL A 129 -12.75 -7.27 15.58
N THR A 130 -13.50 -7.88 16.47
CA THR A 130 -13.69 -9.34 16.48
C THR A 130 -15.01 -9.65 15.80
N VAL A 131 -14.96 -10.39 14.70
CA VAL A 131 -16.12 -10.79 13.88
C VAL A 131 -16.38 -12.27 14.08
N ARG A 132 -17.64 -12.63 14.33
CA ARG A 132 -18.08 -14.03 14.37
C ARG A 132 -18.70 -14.40 13.03
N PHE A 133 -18.06 -15.33 12.34
CA PHE A 133 -18.60 -15.99 11.16
C PHE A 133 -19.45 -17.18 11.61
N PHE A 134 -20.60 -17.37 10.96
CA PHE A 134 -21.60 -18.35 11.33
C PHE A 134 -22.23 -18.95 10.08
N LEU A 135 -22.48 -20.26 10.09
CA LEU A 135 -23.16 -20.95 9.00
C LEU A 135 -23.99 -22.13 9.53
N GLU A 136 -25.21 -22.27 9.04
CA GLU A 136 -26.00 -23.49 9.17
C GLU A 136 -25.65 -24.47 8.05
N ALA A 137 -25.00 -25.57 8.40
CA ALA A 137 -24.56 -26.60 7.45
C ALA A 137 -24.79 -28.00 8.06
N PRO A 138 -26.06 -28.46 8.13
CA PRO A 138 -26.38 -29.77 8.68
C PRO A 138 -25.77 -30.87 7.82
N GLY A 139 -25.05 -31.80 8.46
CA GLY A 139 -24.41 -32.92 7.76
C GLY A 139 -23.03 -32.60 7.16
N ALA A 140 -22.55 -31.36 7.26
CA ALA A 140 -21.17 -31.03 6.94
C ALA A 140 -20.20 -31.77 7.88
N THR A 141 -19.06 -32.19 7.35
CA THR A 141 -17.95 -32.75 8.14
C THR A 141 -16.94 -31.67 8.50
N THR A 142 -16.67 -30.75 7.57
CA THR A 142 -15.81 -29.58 7.79
C THR A 142 -16.46 -28.33 7.21
N VAL A 143 -16.27 -27.20 7.91
CA VAL A 143 -16.65 -25.88 7.43
C VAL A 143 -15.48 -24.94 7.66
N MET A 144 -15.08 -24.21 6.63
CA MET A 144 -13.96 -23.27 6.65
C MET A 144 -14.45 -21.90 6.18
N VAL A 145 -13.87 -20.83 6.70
CA VAL A 145 -14.07 -19.48 6.12
C VAL A 145 -12.83 -19.09 5.32
N SER A 146 -13.05 -18.60 4.11
CA SER A 146 -12.02 -18.21 3.17
C SER A 146 -12.32 -16.83 2.61
N GLY A 147 -11.33 -15.95 2.57
CA GLY A 147 -11.50 -14.58 2.09
C GLY A 147 -10.19 -13.84 1.89
N ASN A 148 -10.28 -12.57 1.50
CA ASN A 148 -9.08 -11.75 1.26
C ASN A 148 -8.17 -11.61 2.50
N PHE A 149 -8.70 -11.74 3.71
CA PHE A 149 -7.93 -11.68 4.96
C PHE A 149 -7.04 -12.91 5.22
N ASN A 150 -7.31 -14.05 4.59
CA ASN A 150 -6.47 -15.24 4.64
C ASN A 150 -6.03 -15.69 3.24
N GLN A 151 -5.95 -14.74 2.29
CA GLN A 151 -5.53 -15.00 0.91
C GLN A 151 -6.33 -16.11 0.22
N TRP A 152 -7.62 -16.22 0.56
CA TRP A 152 -8.53 -17.24 0.05
C TRP A 152 -8.13 -18.69 0.37
N SER A 153 -7.35 -18.93 1.44
CA SER A 153 -7.07 -20.29 1.90
C SER A 153 -8.33 -20.98 2.42
N SER A 154 -8.62 -22.17 1.89
CA SER A 154 -9.70 -23.05 2.37
C SER A 154 -9.25 -23.97 3.51
N MET A 155 -8.03 -23.81 4.03
CA MET A 155 -7.44 -24.70 5.04
C MET A 155 -7.09 -24.00 6.36
N ASP A 156 -7.06 -22.68 6.39
CA ASP A 156 -6.44 -21.95 7.51
C ASP A 156 -7.39 -21.69 8.67
N ILE A 157 -8.69 -21.47 8.40
CA ILE A 157 -9.64 -20.97 9.41
C ILE A 157 -10.87 -21.90 9.46
N PRO A 158 -10.79 -22.99 10.25
CA PRO A 158 -11.91 -23.89 10.48
C PRO A 158 -12.95 -23.27 11.41
N LEU A 159 -14.21 -23.44 11.06
CA LEU A 159 -15.34 -23.22 11.97
C LEU A 159 -15.50 -24.45 12.87
N LYS A 160 -15.93 -24.20 14.11
CA LYS A 160 -16.24 -25.23 15.08
C LYS A 160 -17.74 -25.50 15.08
N PRO A 161 -18.18 -26.76 15.19
CA PRO A 161 -19.59 -27.06 15.36
C PRO A 161 -20.07 -26.51 16.71
N GLU A 162 -21.25 -25.90 16.69
CA GLU A 162 -21.97 -25.48 17.89
C GLU A 162 -22.72 -26.67 18.51
N GLY A 163 -23.24 -26.49 19.72
CA GLY A 163 -23.87 -27.57 20.49
C GLY A 163 -25.15 -28.19 19.88
N ASP A 164 -25.70 -27.60 18.83
CA ASP A 164 -26.91 -28.08 18.14
C ASP A 164 -26.62 -29.11 17.03
N GLY A 165 -25.34 -29.33 16.69
CA GLY A 165 -24.90 -30.29 15.68
C GLY A 165 -25.24 -29.91 14.23
N LYS A 166 -25.70 -28.69 13.97
CA LYS A 166 -26.06 -28.21 12.61
C LYS A 166 -25.35 -26.91 12.25
N THR A 167 -24.88 -26.21 13.25
CA THR A 167 -24.40 -24.86 13.14
C THR A 167 -22.90 -24.84 13.36
N TRP A 168 -22.22 -23.94 12.65
CA TRP A 168 -20.78 -23.79 12.67
C TRP A 168 -20.43 -22.34 12.94
N SER A 169 -19.40 -22.09 13.76
CA SER A 169 -18.91 -20.72 13.94
C SER A 169 -17.39 -20.62 14.13
N ALA A 170 -16.85 -19.48 13.72
CA ALA A 170 -15.46 -19.08 13.94
C ALA A 170 -15.42 -17.61 14.32
N THR A 171 -14.44 -17.24 15.14
CA THR A 171 -14.23 -15.86 15.54
C THR A 171 -12.89 -15.39 14.99
N VAL A 172 -12.90 -14.32 14.20
CA VAL A 172 -11.73 -13.79 13.49
C VAL A 172 -11.54 -12.32 13.85
N ARG A 173 -10.30 -11.93 14.12
CA ARG A 173 -9.92 -10.54 14.36
C ARG A 173 -9.61 -9.87 13.03
N LEU A 174 -10.42 -8.89 12.65
CA LEU A 174 -10.32 -8.15 11.39
C LEU A 174 -10.09 -6.67 11.66
N LYS A 175 -9.41 -5.99 10.74
CA LYS A 175 -9.16 -4.55 10.88
C LYS A 175 -10.41 -3.76 10.49
N ARG A 176 -10.68 -2.67 11.18
CA ARG A 176 -11.75 -1.71 10.83
C ARG A 176 -11.37 -0.89 9.60
N SER A 177 -12.36 -0.19 9.06
CA SER A 177 -12.30 0.66 7.87
C SER A 177 -11.79 -0.09 6.63
N ARG A 178 -12.28 -1.32 6.44
CA ARG A 178 -11.88 -2.20 5.33
C ARG A 178 -13.05 -3.06 4.86
N GLU A 179 -13.11 -3.24 3.54
CA GLU A 179 -13.96 -4.22 2.89
C GLU A 179 -13.29 -5.61 2.90
N TYR A 180 -14.05 -6.61 3.34
CA TYR A 180 -13.69 -8.01 3.31
C TYR A 180 -14.60 -8.78 2.39
N ARG A 181 -13.99 -9.61 1.55
CA ARG A 181 -14.68 -10.54 0.66
C ARG A 181 -14.41 -11.94 1.15
N TYR A 182 -15.46 -12.74 1.31
CA TYR A 182 -15.35 -14.07 1.88
C TYR A 182 -16.46 -15.01 1.43
N ASN A 183 -16.20 -16.30 1.51
CA ASN A 183 -17.13 -17.40 1.33
C ASN A 183 -16.85 -18.50 2.37
N PHE A 184 -17.81 -19.40 2.54
CA PHE A 184 -17.60 -20.63 3.29
C PHE A 184 -17.22 -21.77 2.35
N VAL A 185 -16.37 -22.68 2.84
CA VAL A 185 -16.00 -23.91 2.15
C VAL A 185 -16.45 -25.09 2.99
N ILE A 186 -17.41 -25.85 2.47
CA ILE A 186 -17.94 -27.07 3.09
C ILE A 186 -17.22 -28.28 2.52
N ASP A 187 -16.79 -29.18 3.40
CA ASP A 187 -16.13 -30.46 3.05
C ASP A 187 -14.98 -30.28 2.05
N ASN A 188 -14.26 -29.16 2.16
CA ASN A 188 -13.11 -28.78 1.34
C ASN A 188 -13.39 -28.68 -0.19
N GLN A 189 -14.65 -28.69 -0.62
CA GLN A 189 -15.02 -28.75 -2.03
C GLN A 189 -16.08 -27.72 -2.43
N ILE A 190 -17.08 -27.51 -1.56
CA ILE A 190 -18.26 -26.74 -1.92
C ILE A 190 -18.09 -25.31 -1.40
N TRP A 191 -18.01 -24.35 -2.32
CA TRP A 191 -17.95 -22.93 -2.01
C TRP A 191 -19.36 -22.36 -1.98
N ILE A 192 -19.71 -21.71 -0.89
CA ILE A 192 -20.98 -21.00 -0.77
C ILE A 192 -20.75 -19.58 -0.24
N ALA A 193 -21.48 -18.62 -0.81
CA ALA A 193 -21.62 -17.32 -0.18
C ALA A 193 -22.42 -17.46 1.12
N ASP A 194 -22.12 -16.59 2.07
CA ASP A 194 -22.84 -16.47 3.32
C ASP A 194 -24.31 -16.13 3.04
N PRO A 195 -25.26 -17.02 3.37
CA PRO A 195 -26.69 -16.78 3.17
C PRO A 195 -27.22 -15.57 3.96
N HIS A 196 -26.48 -15.13 4.99
CA HIS A 196 -26.84 -14.05 5.88
C HIS A 196 -26.04 -12.76 5.62
N ALA A 197 -25.16 -12.73 4.62
CA ALA A 197 -24.45 -11.51 4.27
C ALA A 197 -25.41 -10.43 3.77
N ALA A 198 -25.19 -9.20 4.23
CA ALA A 198 -26.00 -8.05 3.83
C ALA A 198 -25.85 -7.73 2.32
N VAL A 199 -24.66 -7.97 1.77
CA VAL A 199 -24.34 -7.73 0.37
C VAL A 199 -23.60 -8.93 -0.19
N SER A 200 -24.04 -9.39 -1.36
CA SER A 200 -23.36 -10.40 -2.17
C SER A 200 -23.07 -9.85 -3.55
N ILE A 201 -21.87 -10.09 -4.07
CA ILE A 201 -21.45 -9.72 -5.43
C ILE A 201 -21.34 -10.97 -6.30
N ASP A 202 -21.51 -10.82 -7.61
CA ASP A 202 -21.22 -11.88 -8.58
C ASP A 202 -19.70 -12.09 -8.67
N ASP A 203 -19.26 -13.33 -8.91
CA ASP A 203 -17.83 -13.68 -9.02
C ASP A 203 -17.32 -13.76 -10.47
N ASP A 204 -18.12 -13.36 -11.45
CA ASP A 204 -17.86 -13.42 -12.90
C ASP A 204 -17.81 -14.85 -13.49
N PHE A 205 -17.94 -15.88 -12.65
CA PHE A 205 -17.99 -17.30 -13.04
C PHE A 205 -19.36 -17.94 -12.74
N GLY A 206 -20.37 -17.12 -12.42
CA GLY A 206 -21.74 -17.55 -12.10
C GLY A 206 -21.94 -17.96 -10.64
N GLY A 207 -20.92 -17.79 -9.80
CA GLY A 207 -21.02 -17.90 -8.35
C GLY A 207 -21.25 -16.54 -7.69
N LYS A 208 -21.20 -16.54 -6.36
CA LYS A 208 -21.36 -15.33 -5.53
C LYS A 208 -20.29 -15.25 -4.47
N VAL A 209 -19.95 -14.02 -4.10
CA VAL A 209 -19.04 -13.70 -3.00
C VAL A 209 -19.74 -12.81 -1.98
N SER A 210 -19.51 -13.10 -0.71
CA SER A 210 -20.06 -12.31 0.42
C SER A 210 -19.19 -11.10 0.70
N LEU A 211 -19.80 -9.95 0.99
CA LEU A 211 -19.12 -8.70 1.27
C LEU A 211 -19.43 -8.23 2.70
N LEU A 212 -18.38 -7.90 3.43
CA LEU A 212 -18.41 -7.40 4.80
C LEU A 212 -17.62 -6.11 4.91
N ASP A 213 -18.28 -5.02 5.29
CA ASP A 213 -17.66 -3.71 5.54
C ASP A 213 -17.58 -3.46 7.05
N LEU A 214 -16.40 -3.07 7.55
CA LEU A 214 -16.08 -2.92 8.99
C LEU A 214 -15.53 -1.54 9.33
#